data_AF-A0A661ED23-F1
#
_entry.id   AF-A0A661ED23-F1
#
_cell.length_a   1.000
_cell.length_b   1.000
_cell.length_c   1.000
_cell.angle_alpha   90.00
_cell.angle_beta   90.00
_cell.angle_gamma   90.00
#
_symmetry.space_group_name_H-M   'P 1'
#
loop_
_entity.id
_entity.type
_entity.pdbx_description
1 polymer ?
#
loop_
_entity_poly.entity_id
_entity_poly.type
_entity_poly.pdbx_seq_one_letter_code
_entity_poly.pdbx_strand_id
1 'polypeptide(L)'
;MEKHQQLSADDLIKILSNKTIYGDYVGGYKFVTQSSNDGKMEGINNVGSHNFGRWEVDELSNTLKLKWDNGWDNTTTKAYYVGDDIKFYDADTSKYRNTFTKIIDGIHNLRL
;
A
#
# COMPACT_ATOMS: atom_id res chain seq x y z
N MET A 1 18.68 15.22 -6.03
CA MET A 1 17.40 14.53 -5.78
C MET A 1 17.42 13.30 -6.66
N GLU A 2 17.59 12.11 -6.08
CA GLU A 2 17.57 10.87 -6.87
C GLU A 2 16.22 10.80 -7.60
N LYS A 3 16.26 10.61 -8.92
CA LYS A 3 15.05 10.49 -9.74
C LYS A 3 14.48 9.09 -9.48
N HIS A 4 13.65 8.96 -8.46
CA HIS A 4 12.85 7.74 -8.31
C HIS A 4 11.78 7.72 -9.40
N GLN A 5 11.73 6.66 -10.19
CA GLN A 5 10.71 6.46 -11.21
C GLN A 5 9.37 6.16 -10.51
N GLN A 6 8.33 6.93 -10.85
CA GLN A 6 6.98 6.62 -10.40
C GLN A 6 6.56 5.27 -11.00
N LEU A 7 5.96 4.42 -10.18
CA LEU A 7 5.40 3.15 -10.63
C LEU A 7 4.23 3.40 -11.58
N SER A 8 4.13 2.56 -12.61
CA SER A 8 2.97 2.55 -13.50
C SER A 8 1.76 1.90 -12.82
N ALA A 9 0.57 2.15 -13.37
CA ALA A 9 -0.65 1.46 -12.95
C ALA A 9 -0.52 -0.08 -13.04
N ASP A 10 0.08 -0.59 -14.11
CA ASP A 10 0.33 -2.03 -14.29
C ASP A 10 1.23 -2.61 -13.20
N ASP A 11 2.26 -1.87 -12.80
CA ASP A 11 3.15 -2.28 -11.71
C ASP A 11 2.41 -2.30 -10.37
N LEU A 12 1.62 -1.26 -10.09
CA LEU A 12 0.78 -1.20 -8.90
C LEU A 12 -0.20 -2.38 -8.83
N ILE A 13 -0.87 -2.71 -9.93
CA ILE A 13 -1.79 -3.85 -10.00
C ILE A 13 -1.05 -5.16 -9.71
N LYS A 14 0.15 -5.37 -10.28
CA LYS A 14 0.96 -6.58 -10.01
C LYS A 14 1.42 -6.68 -8.55
N ILE A 15 1.74 -5.55 -7.93
CA ILE A 15 2.16 -5.44 -6.52
C ILE A 15 1.00 -5.67 -5.54
N LEU A 16 -0.24 -5.39 -5.94
CA LEU A 16 -1.41 -5.52 -5.06
C LEU A 16 -2.17 -6.83 -5.27
N SER A 17 -2.18 -7.36 -6.49
CA SER A 17 -3.06 -8.48 -6.85
C SER A 17 -2.57 -9.80 -6.25
N ASN A 18 -3.39 -10.36 -5.35
CA ASN A 18 -3.16 -11.63 -4.64
C ASN A 18 -1.82 -11.62 -3.90
N LYS A 19 -1.65 -10.67 -2.99
CA LYS A 19 -0.41 -10.45 -2.23
C LYS A 19 -0.66 -10.34 -0.74
N THR A 20 0.37 -10.65 0.02
CA THR A 20 0.51 -10.26 1.42
C THR A 20 1.66 -9.26 1.52
N ILE A 21 1.37 -8.08 2.04
CA ILE A 21 2.23 -6.90 1.99
C ILE A 21 2.54 -6.47 3.41
N TYR A 22 3.82 -6.32 3.73
CA TYR A 22 4.28 -5.72 4.98
C TYR A 22 4.74 -4.31 4.69
N GLY A 23 4.55 -3.44 5.67
CA GLY A 23 4.96 -2.06 5.51
C GLY A 23 5.04 -1.28 6.80
N ASP A 24 5.56 -0.07 6.66
CA ASP A 24 5.66 0.92 7.72
C ASP A 24 4.76 2.10 7.38
N TYR A 25 3.99 2.52 8.39
CA TYR A 25 3.14 3.70 8.33
C TYR A 25 3.84 4.91 8.96
N VAL A 26 3.37 6.12 8.65
CA VAL A 26 3.86 7.34 9.30
C VAL A 26 3.70 7.23 10.82
N GLY A 27 4.71 7.67 11.57
CA GLY A 27 4.70 7.59 13.05
C GLY A 27 5.27 6.28 13.62
N GLY A 28 5.83 5.40 12.78
CA GLY A 28 6.57 4.21 13.23
C GLY A 28 5.70 2.98 13.47
N TYR A 29 4.44 3.00 13.05
CA TYR A 29 3.57 1.83 13.08
C TYR A 29 3.93 0.87 11.95
N LYS A 30 3.80 -0.42 12.23
CA LYS A 30 4.01 -1.49 11.25
C LYS A 30 2.68 -2.13 10.92
N PHE A 31 2.50 -2.51 9.66
CA PHE A 31 1.30 -3.18 9.20
C PHE A 31 1.62 -4.37 8.30
N VAL A 32 0.67 -5.29 8.26
CA VAL A 32 0.59 -6.36 7.26
C VAL A 32 -0.82 -6.36 6.71
N THR A 33 -0.93 -6.43 5.39
CA THR A 33 -2.18 -6.40 4.66
C THR A 33 -2.20 -7.49 3.60
N GLN A 34 -3.28 -8.25 3.55
CA GLN A 34 -3.62 -9.08 2.42
C GLN A 34 -4.42 -8.25 1.40
N SER A 35 -4.16 -8.48 0.13
CA SER A 35 -4.80 -7.78 -0.97
C SER A 35 -5.21 -8.78 -2.06
N SER A 36 -6.49 -8.81 -2.38
CA SER A 36 -7.08 -9.75 -3.35
C SER A 36 -7.14 -9.15 -4.76
N ASN A 37 -7.33 -10.02 -5.76
CA ASN A 37 -7.47 -9.61 -7.17
C ASN A 37 -8.72 -8.74 -7.44
N ASP A 38 -9.77 -8.87 -6.63
CA ASP A 38 -11.03 -8.12 -6.77
C ASP A 38 -11.02 -6.78 -6.02
N GLY A 39 -9.84 -6.32 -5.60
CA GLY A 39 -9.67 -5.02 -4.98
C GLY A 39 -10.03 -5.00 -3.50
N LYS A 40 -10.16 -6.14 -2.79
CA LYS A 40 -10.41 -6.16 -1.34
C LYS A 40 -9.12 -6.27 -0.56
N MET A 41 -9.13 -5.76 0.66
CA MET A 41 -8.01 -5.83 1.58
C MET A 41 -8.46 -6.15 3.00
N GLU A 42 -7.58 -6.82 3.73
CA GLU A 42 -7.67 -7.06 5.18
C GLU A 42 -6.29 -6.80 5.76
N GLY A 43 -6.20 -6.02 6.85
CA GLY A 43 -4.92 -5.62 7.40
C GLY A 43 -4.91 -5.45 8.92
N ILE A 44 -3.79 -5.81 9.53
CA ILE A 44 -3.53 -5.56 10.95
C ILE A 44 -2.31 -4.66 11.14
N ASN A 45 -2.25 -3.99 12.29
CA ASN A 45 -1.07 -3.23 12.69
C ASN A 45 -0.50 -3.69 14.05
N ASN A 46 0.69 -3.20 14.38
CA ASN A 46 1.44 -3.61 15.57
C ASN A 46 0.86 -3.10 16.89
N VAL A 47 -0.24 -2.34 16.85
CA VAL A 47 -0.98 -1.87 18.04
C VAL A 47 -2.34 -2.54 18.19
N GLY A 48 -2.60 -3.60 17.42
CA GLY A 48 -3.80 -4.44 17.56
C GLY A 48 -5.03 -3.96 16.79
N SER A 49 -4.88 -2.98 15.89
CA SER A 49 -5.95 -2.60 14.96
C SER A 49 -6.07 -3.66 13.87
N HIS A 50 -7.31 -4.00 13.51
CA HIS A 50 -7.66 -4.89 12.42
C HIS A 50 -8.72 -4.21 11.55
N ASN A 51 -8.50 -4.17 10.24
CA ASN A 51 -9.33 -3.42 9.32
C ASN A 51 -9.55 -4.11 7.98
N PHE A 52 -10.63 -3.70 7.32
CA PHE A 52 -11.00 -4.13 5.98
C PHE A 52 -11.10 -2.92 5.07
N GLY A 53 -10.86 -3.12 3.78
CA GLY A 53 -10.87 -2.03 2.84
C GLY A 53 -10.80 -2.49 1.40
N ARG A 54 -10.57 -1.52 0.51
CA ARG A 54 -10.43 -1.72 -0.92
C ARG A 54 -9.29 -0.91 -1.52
N TRP A 55 -8.64 -1.48 -2.52
CA TRP A 55 -7.68 -0.78 -3.35
C TRP A 55 -8.25 -0.58 -4.76
N GLU A 56 -7.83 0.50 -5.39
CA GLU A 56 -8.15 0.86 -6.76
C GLU A 56 -6.95 1.59 -7.37
N VAL A 57 -6.67 1.35 -8.64
CA VAL A 57 -5.59 2.04 -9.37
C VAL A 57 -6.20 2.91 -10.46
N ASP A 58 -5.78 4.16 -10.51
CA ASP A 58 -6.12 5.07 -11.60
C ASP A 58 -5.02 5.01 -12.67
N GLU A 59 -5.37 4.49 -13.84
CA GLU A 59 -4.47 4.29 -14.99
C GLU A 59 -3.98 5.61 -15.60
N LEU A 60 -4.79 6.67 -15.55
CA LEU A 60 -4.44 7.96 -16.14
C LEU A 60 -3.41 8.69 -15.29
N SER A 61 -3.59 8.63 -13.96
CA SER A 61 -2.71 9.33 -13.02
C SER A 61 -1.59 8.45 -12.43
N ASN A 62 -1.61 7.14 -12.71
CA ASN A 62 -0.73 6.14 -12.09
C ASN A 62 -0.74 6.25 -10.56
N THR A 63 -1.93 6.36 -9.96
CA THR A 63 -2.10 6.49 -8.52
C THR A 63 -2.81 5.28 -7.90
N LEU A 64 -2.44 4.96 -6.67
CA LEU A 64 -3.10 3.98 -5.83
C LEU A 64 -4.03 4.67 -4.85
N LYS A 65 -5.30 4.27 -4.88
CA LYS A 65 -6.33 4.68 -3.94
C LYS A 65 -6.63 3.55 -2.96
N LEU A 66 -6.55 3.86 -1.67
CA LEU A 66 -6.92 2.97 -0.58
C LEU A 66 -8.11 3.55 0.16
N LYS A 67 -9.15 2.73 0.35
CA LYS A 67 -10.31 3.06 1.16
C LYS A 67 -10.50 1.99 2.22
N TRP A 68 -10.37 2.35 3.48
CA TRP A 68 -10.63 1.49 4.62
C TRP A 68 -12.04 1.74 5.16
N ASP A 69 -12.65 0.70 5.70
CA ASP A 69 -14.01 0.77 6.25
C ASP A 69 -14.04 1.54 7.57
N ASN A 70 -12.94 1.50 8.34
CA ASN A 70 -12.77 2.28 9.57
C ASN A 70 -11.26 2.47 9.87
N GLY A 71 -10.90 3.16 10.96
CA GLY A 71 -9.64 3.06 11.72
C GLY A 71 -8.31 3.43 11.05
N TRP A 72 -8.16 3.26 9.74
CA TRP A 72 -6.96 3.56 8.96
C TRP A 72 -7.29 4.66 7.96
N ASP A 73 -6.31 5.49 7.61
CA ASP A 73 -6.56 6.63 6.74
C ASP A 73 -6.80 6.20 5.29
N ASN A 74 -7.82 6.79 4.69
CA ASN A 74 -8.03 6.72 3.24
C ASN A 74 -6.97 7.58 2.54
N THR A 75 -6.42 7.07 1.45
CA THR A 75 -5.32 7.75 0.75
C THR A 75 -5.43 7.61 -0.76
N THR A 76 -4.99 8.62 -1.50
CA THR A 76 -4.64 8.54 -2.92
C THR A 76 -3.16 8.88 -3.05
N THR A 77 -2.37 7.99 -3.62
CA THR A 77 -0.90 8.07 -3.54
C THR A 77 -0.22 7.78 -4.87
N LYS A 78 0.93 8.42 -5.08
CA LYS A 78 1.93 8.03 -6.08
C LYS A 78 2.96 7.15 -5.40
N ALA A 79 3.38 6.08 -6.07
CA ALA A 79 4.34 5.12 -5.55
C ALA A 79 5.67 5.20 -6.31
N TYR A 80 6.78 4.97 -5.61
CA TYR A 80 8.12 5.06 -6.17
C TYR A 80 9.01 3.95 -5.60
N TYR A 81 9.83 3.33 -6.47
CA TYR A 81 10.91 2.45 -6.01
C TYR A 81 12.03 3.27 -5.38
N VAL A 82 12.38 2.92 -4.14
CA VAL A 82 13.46 3.55 -3.37
C VAL A 82 14.33 2.45 -2.76
N GLY A 83 15.33 1.99 -3.51
CA GLY A 83 16.02 0.74 -3.19
C GLY A 83 15.09 -0.45 -3.41
N ASP A 84 15.00 -1.34 -2.43
CA ASP A 84 14.11 -2.50 -2.45
C ASP A 84 12.69 -2.18 -1.94
N ASP A 85 12.49 -0.97 -1.41
CA ASP A 85 11.23 -0.51 -0.85
C ASP A 85 10.36 0.22 -1.89
N ILE A 86 9.05 0.22 -1.65
CA ILE A 86 8.09 1.05 -2.39
C ILE A 86 7.54 2.12 -1.46
N LYS A 87 7.87 3.38 -1.74
CA LYS A 87 7.39 4.52 -0.94
C LYS A 87 6.18 5.18 -1.57
N PHE A 88 5.19 5.47 -0.75
CA PHE A 88 3.94 6.10 -1.14
C PHE A 88 3.90 7.54 -0.63
N TYR A 89 3.57 8.45 -1.55
CA TYR A 89 3.38 9.86 -1.26
C TYR A 89 2.00 10.28 -1.69
N ASP A 90 1.35 11.11 -0.89
CA ASP A 90 0.07 11.72 -1.18
C ASP A 90 0.08 12.38 -2.57
N ALA A 91 -0.90 12.06 -3.41
CA ALA A 91 -0.88 12.45 -4.81
C ALA A 91 -0.92 13.97 -5.02
N ASP A 92 -1.58 14.69 -4.10
CA ASP A 92 -1.81 16.13 -4.17
C ASP A 92 -0.71 16.90 -3.41
N THR A 93 -0.37 16.45 -2.20
CA THR A 93 0.54 17.20 -1.31
C THR A 93 1.98 16.71 -1.35
N SER A 94 2.26 15.59 -2.01
CA SER A 94 3.57 14.92 -2.01
C SER A 94 4.11 14.56 -0.61
N LYS A 95 3.26 14.57 0.42
CA LYS A 95 3.62 14.15 1.78
C LYS A 95 3.77 12.63 1.82
N TYR A 96 4.82 12.14 2.48
CA TYR A 96 5.01 10.71 2.72
C TYR A 96 3.83 10.10 3.49
N ARG A 97 3.38 8.91 3.08
CA ARG A 97 2.23 8.20 3.67
C ARG A 97 2.62 6.86 4.29
N ASN A 98 3.33 6.03 3.55
CA ASN A 98 3.75 4.70 4.00
C ASN A 98 4.81 4.13 3.07
N THR A 99 5.37 2.98 3.48
CA THR A 99 6.29 2.18 2.69
C THR A 99 5.82 0.74 2.66
N PHE A 100 5.88 0.08 1.51
CA PHE A 100 5.87 -1.38 1.44
C PHE A 100 7.30 -1.88 1.50
N THR A 101 7.60 -2.70 2.50
CA THR A 101 8.96 -3.18 2.81
C THR A 101 9.15 -4.65 2.47
N LYS A 102 8.06 -5.40 2.31
CA LYS A 102 8.09 -6.79 1.87
C LYS A 102 6.78 -7.18 1.20
N ILE A 103 6.85 -7.87 0.07
CA ILE A 103 5.70 -8.36 -0.67
C ILE A 103 5.87 -9.86 -0.86
N ILE A 104 4.82 -10.63 -0.55
CA ILE A 104 4.78 -12.08 -0.69
C ILE A 104 3.62 -12.46 -1.60
N ASP A 105 3.86 -13.39 -2.53
CA ASP A 105 2.82 -13.94 -3.38
C ASP A 105 1.78 -14.74 -2.59
N GLY A 106 0.50 -14.44 -2.81
CA GLY A 106 -0.63 -15.10 -2.19
C GLY A 106 -1.17 -14.42 -0.93
N ILE A 107 -2.33 -14.89 -0.50
CA ILE A 107 -3.00 -14.51 0.75
C ILE A 107 -2.49 -15.43 1.88
N HIS A 108 -1.82 -14.86 2.88
CA HIS A 108 -1.24 -15.59 4.01
C HIS A 108 -1.70 -15.00 5.34
N ASN A 109 -1.86 -15.83 6.37
CA ASN A 109 -2.27 -15.39 7.72
C ASN A 109 -1.58 -14.10 8.18
N LEU A 110 -2.37 -13.13 8.61
CA LEU A 110 -1.87 -11.84 9.06
C LEU A 110 -1.13 -12.00 10.40
N ARG A 111 0.18 -11.76 10.38
CA ARG A 111 1.03 -11.77 11.56
C ARG A 111 2.14 -10.73 11.42
N LEU A 112 2.33 -9.93 12.47
CA LEU A 112 3.42 -8.95 12.60
C LEU A 112 4.53 -9.45 13.50
#